data_AF-A0A5S4ZVJ2-F1
#
_entry.id   AF-A0A5S4ZVJ2-F1
#
_cell.length_a   1.000
_cell.length_b   1.000
_cell.length_c   1.000
_cell.angle_alpha   90.00
_cell.angle_beta   90.00
_cell.angle_gamma   90.00
#
_symmetry.space_group_name_H-M   'P 1'
#
loop_
_entity.id
_entity.type
_entity.pdbx_description
1 polymer ?
#
loop_
_entity_poly.entity_id
_entity_poly.type
_entity_poly.pdbx_seq_one_letter_code
_entity_poly.pdbx_strand_id
1 'polypeptide(L)'
;MEINTAKLSQKYRTNVPGLIRAWKKGLSDLEISCRTGINLATLSQIKCDLEIAHRRARLAQKQASSQGEQVSAKHHILLSPFL
;
A
#
# COMPACT_ATOMS: atom_id res chain seq x y z
N MET A 1 4.50 -8.00 -5.45
CA MET A 1 5.07 -7.17 -4.38
C MET A 1 4.33 -7.49 -3.11
N GLU A 2 4.96 -8.25 -2.21
CA GLU A 2 4.32 -8.77 -1.00
C GLU A 2 4.25 -7.69 0.07
N ILE A 3 3.04 -7.37 0.48
CA ILE A 3 2.82 -6.56 1.68
C ILE A 3 3.02 -7.47 2.87
N ASN A 4 3.80 -7.02 3.84
CA ASN A 4 4.08 -7.76 5.05
C ASN A 4 2.85 -7.76 5.97
N THR A 5 1.84 -8.56 5.62
CA THR A 5 0.62 -8.77 6.41
C THR A 5 0.93 -9.33 7.79
N ALA A 6 2.04 -10.05 7.96
CA ALA A 6 2.56 -10.52 9.24
C ALA A 6 2.90 -9.36 10.20
N LYS A 7 3.54 -8.29 9.71
CA LYS A 7 3.88 -7.11 10.53
C LYS A 7 2.62 -6.37 10.99
N LEU A 8 1.62 -6.23 10.12
CA LEU A 8 0.34 -5.61 10.48
C LEU A 8 -0.44 -6.49 11.48
N SER A 9 -0.41 -7.81 11.29
CA SER A 9 -1.05 -8.74 12.22
C SER A 9 -0.43 -8.65 13.62
N GLN A 10 0.88 -8.48 13.71
CA GLN A 10 1.57 -8.29 14.99
C GLN A 10 1.28 -6.93 15.63
N LYS A 11 1.24 -5.85 14.85
CA LYS A 11 0.94 -4.48 15.34
C LYS A 11 -0.45 -4.37 15.93
N TYR A 12 -1.45 -4.91 15.23
CA TYR A 12 -2.85 -4.81 15.63
C TYR A 12 -3.36 -6.04 16.38
N ARG A 13 -2.53 -7.08 16.58
CA ARG A 13 -2.90 -8.38 17.16
C ARG A 13 -4.15 -9.00 16.53
N THR A 14 -4.34 -8.77 15.23
CA THR A 14 -5.54 -9.19 14.48
C THR A 14 -5.15 -9.99 13.26
N ASN A 15 -6.06 -10.85 12.80
CA ASN A 15 -5.85 -11.65 11.59
C ASN A 15 -6.04 -10.80 10.33
N VAL A 16 -5.02 -10.00 9.98
CA VAL A 16 -5.01 -9.12 8.81
C VAL A 16 -5.17 -9.91 7.49
N PRO A 17 -4.56 -11.09 7.28
CA PRO A 17 -4.83 -11.90 6.10
C PRO A 17 -6.31 -12.29 5.94
N GLY A 18 -6.98 -12.63 7.04
CA GLY A 18 -8.42 -12.89 7.06
C GLY A 18 -9.24 -11.65 6.69
N LEU A 19 -8.84 -10.50 7.22
CA LEU A 19 -9.43 -9.19 6.92
C LEU A 19 -9.32 -8.83 5.42
N ILE A 20 -8.13 -8.99 4.85
CA ILE A 20 -7.87 -8.75 3.43
C ILE A 20 -8.72 -9.69 2.56
N ARG A 21 -8.85 -10.96 2.94
CA ARG A 21 -9.75 -11.90 2.23
C ARG A 21 -11.21 -11.46 2.32
N ALA A 22 -11.65 -10.94 3.46
CA ALA A 22 -12.99 -10.43 3.63
C ALA A 22 -13.25 -9.20 2.75
N TRP A 23 -12.33 -8.23 2.75
CA TRP A 23 -12.38 -7.08 1.85
C TRP A 23 -12.38 -7.47 0.37
N LYS A 24 -11.56 -8.46 -0.01
CA LYS A 24 -11.55 -8.99 -1.39
C LYS A 24 -12.86 -9.67 -1.79
N LYS A 25 -13.65 -10.17 -0.84
CA LYS A 25 -14.99 -10.73 -1.07
C LYS A 25 -16.07 -9.64 -1.16
N GLY A 26 -15.73 -8.36 -0.96
CA GLY A 26 -16.68 -7.25 -0.98
C GLY A 26 -17.39 -7.00 0.35
N LEU A 27 -16.93 -7.63 1.45
CA LEU A 27 -17.51 -7.37 2.77
C LEU A 27 -17.19 -5.95 3.23
N SER A 28 -18.21 -5.29 3.79
CA SER A 28 -18.08 -3.96 4.36
C SER A 28 -17.30 -3.98 5.68
N ASP A 29 -16.70 -2.84 6.05
CA ASP A 29 -15.97 -2.73 7.33
C ASP A 29 -16.88 -2.98 8.53
N LEU A 30 -18.16 -2.61 8.41
CA LEU A 30 -19.16 -2.87 9.44
C LEU A 30 -19.41 -4.36 9.62
N GLU A 31 -19.62 -5.11 8.54
CA GLU A 31 -19.80 -6.56 8.62
C GLU A 31 -18.57 -7.27 9.17
N ILE A 32 -17.39 -6.80 8.78
CA ILE A 32 -16.12 -7.34 9.27
C ILE A 32 -15.95 -7.05 10.76
N SER A 33 -16.28 -5.83 11.20
CA SER A 33 -16.31 -5.46 12.62
C SER A 33 -17.27 -6.34 13.40
N CYS A 34 -18.51 -6.51 12.91
CA CYS A 34 -19.50 -7.36 13.56
C CYS A 34 -19.07 -8.83 13.65
N ARG A 35 -18.45 -9.38 12.60
CA ARG A 35 -18.01 -10.79 12.59
C ARG A 35 -16.76 -11.04 13.42
N THR A 36 -15.86 -10.07 13.50
CA THR A 36 -14.53 -10.25 14.10
C THR A 36 -14.41 -9.61 15.48
N GLY A 37 -15.35 -8.75 15.86
CA GLY A 37 -15.30 -7.96 17.09
C GLY A 37 -14.23 -6.87 17.08
N ILE A 38 -13.68 -6.53 15.90
CA ILE A 38 -12.64 -5.52 15.75
C ILE A 38 -13.29 -4.15 15.57
N ASN A 39 -12.84 -3.16 16.32
CA ASN A 39 -13.36 -1.80 16.21
C ASN A 39 -13.19 -1.24 14.77
N LEU A 40 -14.22 -0.56 14.28
CA LEU A 40 -14.25 0.09 12.97
C LEU A 40 -13.07 1.07 12.78
N ALA A 41 -12.69 1.79 13.85
CA ALA A 41 -11.54 2.69 13.83
C ALA A 41 -10.23 1.94 13.54
N THR A 42 -10.07 0.75 14.12
CA THR A 42 -8.91 -0.11 13.86
C THR A 42 -8.90 -0.65 12.43
N LEU A 43 -10.07 -1.03 11.89
CA LEU A 43 -10.18 -1.45 10.48
C LEU A 43 -9.76 -0.32 9.52
N SER A 44 -10.21 0.91 9.79
CA SER A 44 -9.84 2.09 9.02
C SER A 44 -8.33 2.36 9.07
N GLN A 45 -7.72 2.27 10.27
CA GLN A 45 -6.26 2.39 10.41
C GLN A 45 -5.50 1.32 9.63
N ILE A 46 -5.95 0.07 9.65
CA ILE A 46 -5.32 -1.02 8.89
C ILE A 46 -5.41 -0.74 7.39
N LYS A 47 -6.54 -0.22 6.88
CA LYS A 47 -6.68 0.17 5.48
C LYS A 47 -5.71 1.30 5.10
N CYS A 48 -5.64 2.37 5.89
CA CYS A 48 -4.70 3.46 5.65
C CYS A 48 -3.25 2.96 5.61
N ASP A 49 -2.85 2.14 6.58
CA ASP A 49 -1.50 1.55 6.61
C ASP A 49 -1.23 0.70 5.36
N LEU A 50 -2.23 -0.05 4.89
CA LEU A 50 -2.15 -0.87 3.68
C LEU A 50 -1.98 -0.01 2.42
N GLU A 51 -2.74 1.09 2.30
CA GLU A 51 -2.64 2.04 1.19
C GLU A 51 -1.30 2.75 1.16
N ILE A 52 -0.80 3.19 2.32
CA ILE A 52 0.53 3.81 2.46
C ILE A 52 1.61 2.80 2.07
N ALA A 53 1.50 1.55 2.53
CA ALA A 53 2.43 0.48 2.16
C ALA A 53 2.43 0.26 0.63
N HIS A 54 1.25 0.18 0.01
CA HIS A 54 1.11 0.11 -1.45
C HIS A 54 1.70 1.32 -2.17
N ARG A 55 1.49 2.53 -1.66
CA ARG A 55 2.04 3.75 -2.25
C ARG A 55 3.56 3.76 -2.20
N ARG A 56 4.15 3.40 -1.06
CA ARG A 56 5.60 3.26 -0.89
C ARG A 56 6.17 2.19 -1.82
N ALA A 57 5.47 1.06 -1.93
CA ALA A 57 5.79 -0.01 -2.85
C ALA A 57 5.84 0.47 -4.32
N ARG A 58 4.82 1.20 -4.78
CA ARG A 58 4.79 1.78 -6.14
C ARG A 58 5.92 2.77 -6.39
N LEU A 59 6.22 3.63 -5.40
CA LEU A 59 7.33 4.59 -5.52
C LEU A 59 8.68 3.90 -5.58
N ALA A 60 8.91 2.86 -4.78
CA ALA A 60 10.13 2.06 -4.81
C ALA A 60 10.29 1.31 -6.14
N GLN A 61 9.21 0.77 -6.71
CA GLN A 61 9.23 0.19 -8.05
C GLN A 61 9.55 1.24 -9.11
N LYS A 62 8.95 2.43 -9.05
CA LYS A 62 9.24 3.52 -9.98
C LYS A 62 10.71 3.92 -9.94
N GLN A 63 11.31 4.01 -8.75
CA GLN A 63 12.75 4.27 -8.59
C GLN A 63 13.62 3.14 -9.13
N ALA A 64 13.25 1.88 -8.92
CA ALA A 64 13.96 0.73 -9.46
C ALA A 64 13.91 0.68 -11.01
N SER A 65 12.77 0.98 -11.63
CA SER A 65 12.66 1.11 -13.09
C SER A 65 13.39 2.34 -13.63
N SER A 66 13.45 3.44 -12.86
CA SER A 66 14.24 4.61 -13.25
C SER A 66 15.74 4.36 -13.18
N GLN A 67 16.25 3.46 -12.33
CA GLN A 67 17.68 3.12 -12.34
C GLN A 67 18.09 2.17 -13.49
N GLY A 68 17.13 1.45 -14.10
CA GLY A 68 17.38 0.67 -15.33
C GLY A 68 17.49 1.52 -16.60
N GLU A 69 16.80 2.66 -16.65
CA GLU A 69 16.79 3.56 -17.82
C GLU A 69 17.93 4.61 -17.79
N GLN A 70 18.57 4.83 -16.64
CA GLN A 70 19.57 5.91 -16.44
C GLN A 70 20.98 5.57 -16.96
N VAL A 71 21.17 4.41 -17.60
CA VAL A 71 22.41 4.14 -18.36
C VAL A 71 22.28 4.61 -19.82
N SER A 72 21.09 4.99 -20.31
CA SER A 72 20.90 5.37 -21.71
C SER A 72 19.92 6.52 -21.94
N ALA A 73 20.00 7.61 -21.16
CA ALA A 73 19.45 8.89 -21.62
C ALA A 73 20.11 10.08 -20.91
N LYS A 74 21.39 10.33 -21.21
CA LYS A 74 21.95 11.68 -21.17
C LYS A 74 21.28 12.54 -22.24
N HIS A 75 19.98 12.78 -22.14
CA HIS A 75 19.34 13.85 -22.89
C HIS A 75 18.93 14.90 -21.86
N HIS A 76 19.84 15.83 -21.66
CA HIS A 76 19.61 17.06 -20.93
C HIS A 76 18.38 17.73 -21.56
N ILE A 77 17.21 17.61 -20.94
CA ILE A 77 16.11 18.51 -21.27
C ILE A 77 16.50 19.83 -20.63
N LEU A 78 17.19 20.64 -21.42
CA LEU A 78 17.34 22.06 -21.17
C LEU A 78 15.91 22.60 -21.14
N LEU A 79 15.30 22.72 -19.95
CA LEU A 79 14.15 23.61 -19.79
C LEU A 79 14.69 25.03 -19.89
N SER A 80 14.90 25.48 -21.13
CA SER A 80 15.00 26.89 -21.46
C SER A 80 13.60 27.50 -21.35
N PRO A 81 13.32 28.37 -20.36
CA PRO A 81 12.22 29.28 -20.52
C PRO A 81 12.63 30.25 -21.64
N PHE A 82 11.94 30.18 -22.77
CA PHE A 82 12.12 31.14 -23.85
C PHE A 82 11.62 32.52 -23.37
N LEU A 83 12.51 33.52 -23.50
CA LEU A 83 12.35 34.98 -23.39
C LEU A 83 12.12 35.57 -21.99
#